data_AF-A0A380DN52-F1
#
_entry.id   AF-A0A380DN52-F1
#
_cell.length_a   1.000
_cell.length_b   1.000
_cell.length_c   1.000
_cell.angle_alpha   90.00
_cell.angle_beta   90.00
_cell.angle_gamma   90.00
#
_symmetry.space_group_name_H-M   'P 1'
#
loop_
_entity.id
_entity.type
_entity.pdbx_description
1 polymer ?
#
loop_
_entity_poly.entity_id
_entity_poly.type
_entity_poly.pdbx_seq_one_letter_code
_entity_poly.pdbx_strand_id
1 'polypeptide(L)'
;MVTQNKKILIITGSFGNGHMQVTQSIVNQLNDMNLDHLSVIEHDLFMEAHPILTSICKKWYINSFKYFRNMYKGFYYSRPDKLDKCFYKYYGLNKLINLLIKEKPDLILLTFPTPVMSVLTEQFNINIPVATVMTDYRLHKNWITPYSTRYYVATKETNKTS
;
A
#
# COMPACT_ATOMS: atom_id res chain seq x y z
N MET A 1 9.65 14.07 25.32
CA MET A 1 10.47 14.41 24.13
C MET A 1 10.85 13.11 23.45
N VAL A 2 10.54 12.95 22.16
CA VAL A 2 10.92 11.74 21.41
C VAL A 2 12.41 11.86 21.12
N THR A 3 13.25 11.13 21.84
CA THR A 3 14.72 11.26 21.82
C THR A 3 15.41 10.44 20.72
N GLN A 4 14.65 9.78 19.85
CA GLN A 4 15.18 8.91 18.80
C GLN A 4 14.59 9.32 17.45
N ASN A 5 15.46 9.48 16.44
CA ASN A 5 15.03 9.71 15.06
C ASN A 5 14.15 8.53 14.61
N LYS A 6 12.92 8.83 14.20
CA LYS A 6 11.95 7.88 13.68
C LYS A 6 11.93 7.93 12.16
N LYS A 7 11.72 6.76 11.54
CA LYS A 7 11.58 6.64 10.09
C LYS A 7 10.25 6.00 9.70
N ILE A 8 9.50 6.68 8.84
CA ILE A 8 8.29 6.16 8.21
C ILE A 8 8.64 5.74 6.78
N LEU A 9 8.39 4.47 6.46
CA LEU A 9 8.42 3.94 5.11
C LEU A 9 7.00 3.95 4.54
N ILE A 10 6.75 4.82 3.57
CA ILE A 10 5.50 4.85 2.84
C ILE A 10 5.60 3.96 1.60
N ILE A 11 4.70 2.98 1.51
CA ILE A 11 4.55 2.11 0.34
C ILE A 11 3.30 2.53 -0.41
N THR A 12 3.51 2.99 -1.65
CA THR A 12 2.47 3.43 -2.58
C THR A 12 2.51 2.61 -3.87
N GLY A 13 1.61 2.92 -4.79
CA GLY A 13 1.57 2.34 -6.13
C GLY A 13 0.94 3.31 -7.13
N SER A 14 1.64 3.63 -8.21
CA SER A 14 1.17 4.62 -9.20
C SER A 14 0.09 4.10 -10.17
N PHE A 15 -0.80 3.21 -9.74
CA PHE A 15 -1.94 2.73 -10.53
C PHE A 15 -3.09 3.75 -10.51
N GLY A 16 -2.89 4.86 -11.21
CA GLY A 16 -3.81 6.01 -11.23
C GLY A 16 -3.40 7.12 -10.27
N ASN A 17 -4.04 8.29 -10.40
CA ASN A 17 -3.61 9.50 -9.68
C ASN A 17 -4.18 9.64 -8.26
N GLY A 18 -5.22 8.88 -7.89
CA GLY A 18 -5.87 9.03 -6.59
C GLY A 18 -4.95 8.66 -5.42
N HIS A 19 -4.33 7.47 -5.49
CA HIS A 19 -3.40 6.98 -4.47
C HIS A 19 -2.20 7.91 -4.26
N MET A 20 -1.59 8.36 -5.36
CA MET A 20 -0.43 9.27 -5.32
C MET A 20 -0.78 10.62 -4.70
N GLN A 21 -1.98 11.16 -4.96
CA GLN A 21 -2.42 12.42 -4.35
C GLN A 21 -2.58 12.27 -2.83
N VAL A 22 -3.11 11.15 -2.34
CA VAL A 22 -3.20 10.89 -0.90
C VAL A 22 -1.82 10.75 -0.28
N THR A 23 -0.94 9.97 -0.90
CA THR A 23 0.46 9.83 -0.47
C THR A 23 1.15 11.19 -0.37
N GLN A 24 1.07 12.00 -1.43
CA GLN A 24 1.68 13.33 -1.45
C GLN A 24 1.10 14.26 -0.38
N SER A 25 -0.22 14.21 -0.16
CA SER A 25 -0.87 15.01 0.88
C SER A 25 -0.37 14.64 2.28
N ILE A 26 -0.17 13.35 2.55
CA ILE A 26 0.41 12.87 3.81
C ILE A 26 1.85 13.33 3.95
N VAL A 27 2.68 13.15 2.92
CA VAL A 27 4.09 13.56 2.93
C VAL A 27 4.21 15.06 3.18
N ASN A 28 3.45 15.88 2.44
CA ASN A 28 3.44 17.33 2.62
C ASN A 28 3.04 17.71 4.04
N GLN A 29 1.95 17.13 4.55
CA GLN A 29 1.48 17.44 5.89
C GLN A 29 2.47 17.04 6.99
N LEU A 30 3.19 15.92 6.84
CA LEU A 30 4.24 15.51 7.77
C LEU A 30 5.46 16.43 7.71
N ASN A 31 5.83 16.90 6.52
CA ASN A 31 6.91 17.88 6.35
C ASN A 31 6.53 19.23 6.95
N ASP A 32 5.29 19.70 6.75
CA ASP A 32 4.79 20.98 7.27
C ASP A 32 4.72 21.02 8.80
N MET A 33 4.65 19.85 9.45
CA MET A 33 4.71 19.74 10.92
C MET A 33 6.11 20.03 11.49
N ASN A 34 7.16 20.13 10.66
CA ASN A 34 8.55 20.40 11.05
C ASN A 34 9.01 19.51 12.22
N LEU A 35 8.81 18.20 12.08
CA LEU A 35 9.21 17.22 13.09
C LEU A 35 10.69 16.87 12.91
N ASP A 36 11.58 17.55 13.63
CA ASP A 36 13.06 17.43 13.52
C ASP A 36 13.60 15.99 13.64
N HIS A 37 12.87 15.11 14.32
CA HIS A 37 13.25 13.71 14.54
C HIS A 37 12.45 12.73 13.69
N LEU A 38 11.79 13.18 12.62
CA LEU A 38 11.03 12.32 11.72
C LEU A 38 11.62 12.37 10.31
N SER A 39 11.94 11.18 9.78
CA SER A 39 12.26 10.99 8.37
C SER A 39 11.14 10.23 7.66
N VAL A 40 10.74 10.71 6.49
CA VAL A 40 9.71 10.09 5.67
C VAL A 40 10.35 9.69 4.35
N ILE A 41 10.20 8.43 3.96
CA ILE A 41 10.64 7.91 2.67
C ILE A 41 9.48 7.26 1.95
N GLU A 42 9.37 7.51 0.65
CA GLU A 42 8.29 7.01 -0.20
C GLU A 42 8.85 6.08 -1.27
N HIS A 43 8.17 4.96 -1.49
CA HIS A 43 8.51 4.00 -2.56
C HIS A 43 7.26 3.56 -3.32
N ASP A 44 7.30 3.67 -4.65
CA ASP A 44 6.36 2.96 -5.53
C ASP A 44 6.86 1.53 -5.70
N LEU A 45 6.41 0.66 -4.80
CA LEU A 45 6.92 -0.71 -4.70
C LEU A 45 6.79 -1.47 -6.02
N PHE A 46 5.68 -1.28 -6.73
CA PHE A 46 5.38 -2.03 -7.93
C PHE A 46 6.23 -1.54 -9.10
N MET A 47 6.36 -0.23 -9.28
CA MET A 47 7.20 0.33 -10.33
C MET A 47 8.68 0.01 -10.10
N GLU A 48 9.14 0.08 -8.85
CA GLU A 48 10.53 -0.19 -8.51
C GLU A 48 10.89 -1.69 -8.57
N ALA A 49 9.93 -2.58 -8.31
CA ALA A 49 10.17 -4.02 -8.40
C ALA A 49 10.24 -4.50 -9.86
N HIS A 50 9.30 -4.05 -10.70
CA HIS A 50 9.13 -4.57 -12.05
C HIS A 50 8.64 -3.48 -13.02
N PRO A 51 9.50 -2.51 -13.41
CA PRO A 51 9.08 -1.29 -14.09
C PRO A 51 8.38 -1.53 -15.43
N ILE A 52 8.86 -2.50 -16.23
CA ILE A 52 8.28 -2.83 -17.54
C ILE A 52 6.88 -3.43 -17.38
N LEU A 53 6.77 -4.48 -16.56
CA LEU A 53 5.51 -5.18 -16.33
C LEU A 53 4.48 -4.25 -15.66
N THR A 54 4.89 -3.50 -14.63
CA THR A 54 4.03 -2.53 -13.95
C THR A 54 3.53 -1.46 -14.91
N SER A 55 4.38 -0.96 -15.82
CA SER A 55 3.97 0.01 -16.84
C SER A 55 2.91 -0.54 -17.81
N ILE A 56 3.06 -1.80 -18.24
CA ILE A 56 2.08 -2.48 -19.09
C ILE A 56 0.76 -2.65 -18.34
N CYS A 57 0.81 -3.19 -17.12
CA CYS A 57 -0.37 -3.39 -16.27
C CYS A 57 -1.08 -2.07 -15.97
N LYS A 58 -0.34 -0.99 -15.68
CA LYS A 58 -0.88 0.35 -15.45
C LYS A 58 -1.60 0.89 -16.67
N LYS A 59 -1.01 0.77 -17.86
CA LYS A 59 -1.68 1.15 -19.13
C LYS A 59 -2.95 0.35 -19.34
N TRP A 60 -2.90 -0.97 -19.13
CA TRP A 60 -4.07 -1.85 -19.20
C TRP A 60 -5.16 -1.44 -18.20
N TYR A 61 -4.80 -1.19 -16.94
CA TYR A 61 -5.71 -0.78 -15.88
C TYR A 61 -6.43 0.52 -16.22
N ILE A 62 -5.68 1.57 -16.57
CA ILE A 62 -6.25 2.88 -16.95
C ILE A 62 -7.15 2.76 -18.18
N ASN A 63 -6.74 2.00 -19.19
CA ASN A 63 -7.54 1.79 -20.40
C ASN A 63 -8.78 0.91 -20.14
N SER A 64 -8.70 -0.07 -19.23
CA SER A 64 -9.84 -0.92 -18.87
C SER A 64 -10.97 -0.13 -18.22
N PHE A 65 -10.64 0.92 -17.45
CA PHE A 65 -11.63 1.83 -16.89
C PHE A 65 -12.39 2.59 -17.98
N LYS A 66 -11.69 2.96 -19.06
CA LYS A 66 -12.24 3.75 -20.17
C LYS A 66 -13.02 2.90 -21.19
N TYR A 67 -12.54 1.70 -21.50
CA TYR A 67 -13.05 0.90 -22.63
C TYR A 67 -13.65 -0.45 -22.23
N PHE A 68 -13.32 -1.01 -21.06
CA PHE A 68 -13.69 -2.39 -20.67
C PHE A 68 -14.24 -2.49 -19.23
N ARG A 69 -15.32 -1.75 -18.95
CA ARG A 69 -15.94 -1.65 -17.61
C ARG A 69 -16.32 -3.01 -16.97
N ASN A 70 -16.75 -4.00 -17.77
CA ASN A 70 -17.15 -5.31 -17.23
C ASN A 70 -15.95 -6.13 -16.75
N MET A 71 -14.80 -6.00 -17.39
CA MET A 71 -13.56 -6.66 -16.98
C MET A 71 -12.96 -5.96 -15.76
N TYR A 72 -13.03 -4.63 -15.70
CA TYR A 72 -12.70 -3.87 -14.48
C TYR A 72 -13.58 -4.29 -13.30
N LYS A 73 -14.90 -4.42 -13.50
CA LYS A 73 -15.81 -4.96 -12.48
C LYS A 73 -15.40 -6.36 -12.06
N GLY A 74 -15.07 -7.24 -13.00
CA GLY A 74 -14.56 -8.58 -12.71
C GLY A 74 -13.33 -8.54 -11.82
N PHE A 75 -12.32 -7.73 -12.15
CA PHE A 75 -11.10 -7.61 -11.34
C PHE A 75 -11.35 -7.02 -9.93
N TYR A 76 -12.16 -5.97 -9.84
CA TYR A 76 -12.41 -5.22 -8.60
C TYR A 76 -13.42 -5.93 -7.67
N TYR A 77 -14.39 -6.63 -8.24
CA TYR A 77 -15.46 -7.34 -7.52
C TYR A 77 -15.28 -8.86 -7.46
N SER A 78 -14.26 -9.43 -8.12
CA SER A 78 -13.90 -10.83 -7.87
C SER A 78 -13.56 -10.97 -6.40
N ARG A 79 -14.44 -11.66 -5.68
CA ARG A 79 -14.24 -12.10 -4.31
C ARG A 79 -13.73 -13.54 -4.36
N PRO A 80 -12.42 -13.81 -4.47
CA PRO A 80 -11.95 -15.12 -4.09
C PRO A 80 -12.23 -15.28 -2.60
N ASP A 81 -13.00 -16.31 -2.24
CA ASP A 81 -13.47 -16.66 -0.89
C ASP A 81 -12.36 -16.90 0.15
N LYS A 82 -11.09 -16.71 -0.25
CA LYS A 82 -9.89 -16.86 0.57
C LYS A 82 -8.90 -15.71 0.28
N LEU A 83 -8.29 -15.15 1.33
CA LEU A 83 -7.20 -14.16 1.24
C LEU A 83 -6.01 -14.70 0.43
N ASP A 84 -5.77 -16.01 0.47
CA ASP A 84 -4.64 -16.69 -0.20
C ASP A 84 -4.68 -16.72 -1.73
N LYS A 85 -5.77 -16.28 -2.36
CA LYS A 85 -5.92 -16.31 -3.83
C LYS A 85 -5.65 -14.97 -4.51
N CYS A 86 -4.84 -14.08 -3.91
CA CYS A 86 -4.38 -12.89 -4.61
C CYS A 86 -3.23 -13.30 -5.56
N PHE A 87 -3.48 -13.29 -6.88
CA PHE A 87 -2.51 -13.78 -7.88
C PHE A 87 -1.20 -12.99 -7.90
N TYR A 88 -1.18 -11.77 -7.35
CA TYR A 88 0.00 -10.93 -7.23
C TYR A 88 0.49 -10.81 -5.77
N LYS A 89 0.11 -11.73 -4.87
CA LYS A 89 0.52 -11.76 -3.45
C LYS A 89 2.05 -11.66 -3.26
N TYR A 90 2.85 -12.23 -4.17
CA TYR A 90 4.32 -12.19 -4.08
C TYR A 90 4.96 -11.04 -4.89
N TYR A 91 4.16 -10.23 -5.57
CA TYR A 91 4.68 -9.17 -6.43
C TYR A 91 5.39 -8.10 -5.60
N GLY A 92 6.64 -7.84 -5.92
CA GLY A 92 7.47 -6.89 -5.18
C GLY A 92 8.04 -7.41 -3.86
N LEU A 93 7.92 -8.70 -3.53
CA LEU A 93 8.42 -9.26 -2.25
C LEU A 93 9.91 -8.96 -2.04
N ASN A 94 10.75 -9.35 -3.00
CA ASN A 94 12.21 -9.16 -2.88
C ASN A 94 12.57 -7.67 -2.75
N LYS A 95 11.87 -6.81 -3.49
CA LYS A 95 12.07 -5.37 -3.39
C LYS A 95 11.68 -4.85 -2.02
N LEU A 96 10.53 -5.28 -1.48
CA LEU A 96 10.07 -4.87 -0.15
C LEU A 96 11.03 -5.34 0.95
N ILE A 97 11.50 -6.59 0.90
CA ILE A 97 12.52 -7.11 1.83
C ILE A 97 13.78 -6.23 1.80
N ASN A 98 14.28 -5.92 0.60
CA ASN A 98 15.47 -5.09 0.45
C ASN A 98 15.26 -3.67 1.00
N LEU A 99 14.07 -3.09 0.81
CA LEU A 99 13.71 -1.79 1.39
C LEU A 99 13.70 -1.86 2.93
N LEU A 100 13.12 -2.90 3.52
CA LEU A 100 13.10 -3.06 4.97
C LEU A 100 14.51 -3.21 5.57
N ILE A 101 15.38 -4.00 4.94
CA ILE A 101 16.77 -4.19 5.38
C ILE A 101 17.59 -2.90 5.26
N LYS A 102 17.43 -2.19 4.13
CA LYS A 102 18.18 -0.96 3.83
C LYS A 102 17.72 0.19 4.72
N GLU A 103 16.41 0.39 4.79
CA GLU A 103 15.85 1.61 5.38
C GLU A 103 15.59 1.47 6.87
N LYS A 104 15.34 0.26 7.38
CA LYS A 104 15.07 -0.03 8.80
C LYS A 104 14.00 0.91 9.40
N PRO A 105 12.78 0.94 8.83
CA PRO A 105 11.75 1.86 9.29
C PRO A 105 11.20 1.49 10.68
N ASP A 106 10.76 2.49 11.43
CA ASP A 106 10.01 2.33 12.68
C ASP A 106 8.51 2.12 12.43
N LEU A 107 8.01 2.50 11.25
CA LEU A 107 6.62 2.36 10.84
C LEU A 107 6.53 2.15 9.33
N ILE A 108 5.70 1.20 8.90
CA ILE A 108 5.31 1.04 7.50
C ILE A 108 3.92 1.65 7.30
N LEU A 109 3.77 2.58 6.37
CA LEU A 109 2.51 3.19 6.00
C LEU A 109 2.11 2.77 4.59
N LEU A 110 1.03 2.01 4.47
CA LEU A 110 0.49 1.58 3.19
C LEU A 110 -0.55 2.60 2.70
N THR A 111 -0.33 3.23 1.56
CA THR A 111 -1.31 4.11 0.89
C THR A 111 -1.85 3.49 -0.40
N PHE A 112 -1.51 2.22 -0.65
CA PHE A 112 -1.97 1.43 -1.78
C PHE A 112 -2.21 -0.02 -1.36
N PRO A 113 -3.18 -0.74 -1.97
CA PRO A 113 -3.37 -2.17 -1.73
C PRO A 113 -2.08 -2.97 -1.95
N THR A 114 -1.50 -3.48 -0.86
CA THR A 114 -0.17 -4.14 -0.88
C THR A 114 -0.27 -5.56 -0.29
N PRO A 115 -0.85 -6.53 -1.02
CA PRO A 115 -1.05 -7.90 -0.52
C PRO A 115 0.23 -8.61 -0.09
N VAL A 116 1.38 -8.25 -0.68
CA VAL A 116 2.70 -8.79 -0.31
C VAL A 116 3.07 -8.52 1.14
N MET A 117 2.44 -7.54 1.78
CA MET A 117 2.60 -7.30 3.20
C MET A 117 2.12 -8.49 4.06
N SER A 118 1.06 -9.20 3.64
CA SER A 118 0.60 -10.42 4.32
C SER A 118 1.66 -11.52 4.36
N VAL A 119 2.42 -11.67 3.27
CA VAL A 119 3.53 -12.64 3.18
C VAL A 119 4.60 -12.30 4.22
N LEU A 120 4.97 -11.03 4.34
CA LEU A 120 5.97 -10.58 5.29
C LEU A 120 5.52 -10.74 6.74
N THR A 121 4.28 -10.41 7.06
CA THR A 121 3.75 -10.55 8.42
C THR A 121 3.56 -12.01 8.81
N GLU A 122 3.08 -12.86 7.91
CA GLU A 122 2.77 -14.27 8.21
C GLU A 122 4.01 -15.17 8.17
N GLN A 123 4.93 -14.95 7.23
CA GLN A 123 6.06 -15.86 6.97
C GLN A 123 7.38 -15.37 7.55
N PHE A 124 7.56 -14.05 7.66
CA PHE A 124 8.84 -13.46 8.09
C PHE A 124 8.77 -12.81 9.48
N ASN A 125 7.63 -12.90 10.16
CA ASN A 125 7.39 -12.49 11.54
C ASN A 125 8.01 -11.11 11.89
N ILE A 126 7.73 -10.13 11.02
CA ILE A 126 8.23 -8.77 11.19
C ILE A 126 7.58 -8.10 12.41
N ASN A 127 8.38 -7.37 13.19
CA ASN A 127 7.92 -6.65 14.39
C ASN A 127 7.72 -5.14 14.16
N ILE A 128 7.73 -4.70 12.89
CA ILE A 128 7.55 -3.29 12.53
C ILE A 128 6.05 -3.02 12.45
N PRO A 129 5.51 -2.01 13.16
CA PRO A 129 4.09 -1.68 13.06
C PRO A 129 3.73 -1.28 11.64
N VAL A 130 2.55 -1.74 11.19
CA VAL A 130 2.00 -1.44 9.88
C VAL A 130 0.72 -0.63 10.06
N ALA A 131 0.62 0.51 9.40
CA ALA A 131 -0.60 1.29 9.28
C ALA A 131 -1.04 1.34 7.82
N THR A 132 -2.35 1.40 7.58
CA THR A 132 -2.92 1.41 6.24
C THR A 132 -3.87 2.59 6.09
N VAL A 133 -3.61 3.46 5.12
CA VAL A 133 -4.51 4.53 4.71
C VAL A 133 -5.25 4.05 3.47
N MET A 134 -6.54 3.74 3.66
CA MET A 134 -7.41 3.38 2.57
C MET A 134 -7.78 4.61 1.76
N THR A 135 -7.30 4.63 0.52
CA THR A 135 -7.55 5.69 -0.45
C THR A 135 -8.77 5.42 -1.33
N ASP A 136 -9.26 4.18 -1.34
CA ASP A 136 -10.39 3.76 -2.15
C ASP A 136 -11.71 3.98 -1.41
N TYR A 137 -12.72 4.45 -2.14
CA TYR A 137 -14.07 4.65 -1.62
C TYR A 137 -14.79 3.35 -1.22
N ARG A 138 -14.32 2.20 -1.71
CA ARG A 138 -14.91 0.88 -1.38
C ARG A 138 -13.83 -0.05 -0.86
N LEU A 139 -14.12 -0.72 0.26
CA LEU A 139 -13.29 -1.80 0.76
C LEU A 139 -13.33 -2.96 -0.22
N HIS A 140 -12.15 -3.33 -0.72
CA HIS A 140 -11.93 -4.62 -1.37
C HIS A 140 -10.80 -5.33 -0.62
N LYS A 141 -10.83 -6.66 -0.64
CA LYS A 141 -9.95 -7.51 0.17
C LYS A 141 -8.44 -7.30 -0.01
N ASN A 142 -8.00 -6.68 -1.11
CA ASN A 142 -6.56 -6.41 -1.32
C ASN A 142 -6.05 -5.30 -0.38
N TRP A 143 -6.95 -4.58 0.31
CA TRP A 143 -6.61 -3.68 1.42
C TRP A 143 -6.39 -4.44 2.73
N ILE A 144 -6.92 -5.66 2.87
CA ILE A 144 -6.78 -6.43 4.10
C ILE A 144 -5.35 -6.92 4.20
N THR A 145 -4.62 -6.30 5.12
CA THR A 145 -3.28 -6.68 5.54
C THR A 145 -3.39 -7.34 6.91
N PRO A 146 -3.13 -8.65 7.01
CA PRO A 146 -3.01 -9.35 8.29
C PRO A 146 -2.05 -8.60 9.21
N TYR A 147 -2.42 -8.48 10.49
CA TYR A 147 -1.60 -7.83 11.52
C TYR A 147 -1.34 -6.32 11.33
N SER A 148 -2.08 -5.64 10.43
CA SER A 148 -2.06 -4.18 10.38
C SER A 148 -2.56 -3.61 11.71
N THR A 149 -1.73 -2.77 12.33
CA THR A 149 -1.97 -2.16 13.63
C THR A 149 -3.10 -1.13 13.58
N ARG A 150 -3.30 -0.48 12.42
CA ARG A 150 -4.35 0.54 12.26
C ARG A 150 -4.75 0.76 10.81
N TYR A 151 -6.06 0.93 10.59
CA TYR A 151 -6.63 1.41 9.33
C TYR A 151 -7.16 2.84 9.48
N TYR A 152 -6.79 3.70 8.54
CA TYR A 152 -7.35 5.03 8.34
C TYR A 152 -8.26 4.99 7.12
N VAL A 153 -9.53 5.34 7.30
CA VAL A 153 -10.55 5.25 6.26
C VAL A 153 -11.24 6.60 6.07
N ALA A 154 -11.57 6.94 4.83
CA ALA A 154 -12.18 8.23 4.49
C ALA A 154 -13.62 8.39 5.03
N THR A 155 -14.36 7.30 5.21
CA THR A 155 -15.75 7.32 5.69
C THR A 155 -16.02 6.22 6.71
N LYS A 156 -17.03 6.40 7.57
CA LYS A 156 -17.44 5.37 8.53
C LYS A 156 -18.00 4.11 7.86
N GLU A 157 -18.50 4.21 6.63
CA GLU A 157 -19.06 3.08 5.88
C GLU A 157 -18.02 2.05 5.46
N THR A 158 -16.79 2.47 5.18
CA THR A 158 -15.68 1.57 4.87
C THR A 158 -15.10 0.87 6.10
N ASN A 159 -15.50 1.28 7.32
CA ASN A 159 -15.09 0.68 8.59
C ASN A 159 -15.98 -0.51 9.02
N LYS A 160 -17.05 -0.83 8.28
CA LYS A 160 -18.10 -1.78 8.73
C LYS A 160 -17.81 -3.27 8.52
N THR A 161 -16.57 -3.66 8.19
CA THR A 161 -16.27 -5.06 7.84
C THR A 161 -14.89 -5.54 8.31
N SER A 162 -14.36 -4.92 9.37
CA SER A 162 -13.25 -5.51 10.16
C SER A 162 -13.75 -6.66 11.02
#